data_AF-A0A1F3VDY9-F1
#
_entry.id   AF-A0A1F3VDY9-F1
#
_cell.length_a   1.000
_cell.length_b   1.000
_cell.length_c   1.000
_cell.angle_alpha   90.00
_cell.angle_beta   90.00
_cell.angle_gamma   90.00
#
_symmetry.space_group_name_H-M   'P 1'
#
loop_
_entity.id
_entity.type
_entity.pdbx_description
1 polymer ?
#
loop_
_entity_poly.entity_id
_entity_poly.type
_entity_poly.pdbx_seq_one_letter_code
_entity_poly.pdbx_strand_id
1 'polypeptide(L)'
;MKLLNSVVSVSVSVILTLGVAPVLASDIQYIAFSTEKVLDLKTTGGDVVTIDEIKDGFSQVAGTKIVGSKLLMKKSAPVVNMKLFNGAIVDFKAAYSGQSVMGGDMGGGGKGGAKL
;
A
#
# COMPACT_ATOMS: atom_id res chain seq x y z
N MET A 1 14.21 9.25 -77.47
CA MET A 1 13.46 8.29 -76.63
C MET A 1 13.88 8.55 -75.19
N LYS A 2 12.93 8.92 -74.30
CA LYS A 2 13.22 9.29 -72.90
C LYS A 2 13.02 8.06 -72.00
N LEU A 3 14.06 7.69 -71.25
CA LEU A 3 13.99 6.68 -70.19
C LEU A 3 13.32 7.32 -68.96
N LEU A 4 12.16 6.79 -68.58
CA LEU A 4 11.51 7.10 -67.31
C LEU A 4 12.20 6.28 -66.22
N ASN A 5 13.14 6.89 -65.49
CA ASN A 5 13.66 6.31 -64.26
C ASN A 5 12.58 6.42 -63.18
N SER A 6 11.77 5.38 -63.05
CA SER A 6 10.93 5.16 -61.88
C SER A 6 11.79 4.53 -60.79
N VAL A 7 12.10 5.27 -59.74
CA VAL A 7 12.73 4.70 -58.54
C VAL A 7 11.67 4.62 -57.47
N VAL A 8 11.25 3.38 -57.18
CA VAL A 8 10.23 3.02 -56.19
C VAL A 8 10.75 3.41 -54.81
N SER A 9 10.07 4.35 -54.15
CA SER A 9 10.32 4.67 -52.75
C SER A 9 9.75 3.55 -51.87
N VAL A 10 10.60 2.68 -51.34
CA VAL A 10 10.20 1.66 -50.37
C VAL A 10 10.22 2.27 -48.97
N SER A 11 9.05 2.63 -48.46
CA SER A 11 8.87 3.10 -47.09
C SER A 11 8.97 1.91 -46.14
N VAL A 12 10.05 1.80 -45.37
CA VAL A 12 10.17 0.80 -44.29
C VAL A 12 9.50 1.37 -43.04
N SER A 13 8.26 0.96 -42.78
CA SER A 13 7.55 1.31 -41.55
C SER A 13 8.00 0.39 -40.42
N VAL A 14 8.82 0.90 -39.51
CA VAL A 14 9.13 0.21 -38.24
C VAL A 14 7.90 0.36 -37.34
N ILE A 15 7.14 -0.72 -37.17
CA ILE A 15 6.09 -0.80 -36.16
C ILE A 15 6.79 -1.05 -34.82
N LEU A 16 6.94 0.00 -34.02
CA LEU A 16 7.41 -0.11 -32.64
C LEU A 16 6.28 -0.65 -31.78
N THR A 17 6.19 -1.98 -31.66
CA THR A 17 5.27 -2.63 -30.73
C THR A 17 5.81 -2.42 -29.32
N LEU A 18 5.39 -1.35 -28.65
CA LEU A 18 5.54 -1.18 -27.21
C LEU A 18 4.67 -2.25 -26.53
N GLY A 19 5.25 -3.44 -26.35
CA GLY A 19 4.67 -4.46 -25.50
C GLY A 19 4.61 -3.91 -24.08
N VAL A 20 3.44 -3.41 -23.68
CA VAL A 20 3.14 -3.21 -22.28
C VAL A 20 3.04 -4.59 -21.66
N ALA A 21 4.14 -5.06 -21.06
CA ALA A 21 4.09 -6.19 -20.16
C ALA A 21 3.01 -5.87 -19.10
N PRO A 22 2.07 -6.78 -18.81
CA PRO A 22 1.15 -6.57 -17.71
C PRO A 22 2.00 -6.49 -16.45
N VAL A 23 2.16 -5.28 -15.91
CA VAL A 23 2.60 -5.11 -14.53
C VAL A 23 1.55 -5.84 -13.72
N LEU A 24 1.94 -7.00 -13.17
CA LEU A 24 1.17 -7.68 -12.15
C LEU A 24 0.94 -6.62 -11.06
N ALA A 25 -0.23 -6.00 -11.10
CA ALA A 25 -0.67 -5.09 -10.06
C ALA A 25 -0.87 -5.96 -8.83
N SER A 26 0.20 -6.18 -8.07
CA SER A 26 0.06 -6.49 -6.66
C SER A 26 -0.73 -5.31 -6.09
N ASP A 27 -1.99 -5.55 -5.75
CA ASP A 27 -2.90 -4.57 -5.18
C ASP A 27 -2.32 -4.06 -3.85
N ILE A 28 -1.39 -3.12 -3.91
CA ILE A 28 -0.83 -2.48 -2.72
C ILE A 28 -1.92 -1.56 -2.21
N GLN A 29 -2.70 -2.07 -1.25
CA GLN A 29 -3.73 -1.29 -0.57
C GLN A 29 -3.06 -0.29 0.37
N TYR A 30 -3.32 0.99 0.12
CA TYR A 30 -2.93 2.10 1.00
C TYR A 30 -4.16 2.61 1.74
N ILE A 31 -4.00 2.86 3.03
CA ILE A 31 -4.93 3.64 3.81
C ILE A 31 -4.46 5.09 3.73
N ALA A 32 -5.38 6.00 3.39
CA ALA A 32 -5.07 7.41 3.21
C ALA A 32 -5.59 8.24 4.37
N PHE A 33 -4.72 9.04 4.98
CA PHE A 33 -5.04 9.99 6.04
C PHE A 33 -4.73 11.42 5.57
N SER A 34 -5.55 12.39 5.99
CA SER A 34 -5.23 13.80 5.72
C SER A 34 -4.05 14.23 6.59
N THR A 35 -3.00 14.78 5.99
CA THR A 35 -1.79 15.21 6.70
C THR A 35 -2.07 16.30 7.73
N GLU A 36 -3.03 17.18 7.48
CA GLU A 36 -3.47 18.22 8.43
C GLU A 36 -4.10 17.63 9.70
N LYS A 37 -4.56 16.38 9.62
CA LYS A 37 -5.25 15.70 10.72
C LYS A 37 -4.33 14.79 11.51
N VAL A 38 -3.13 14.52 11.02
CA VAL A 38 -2.18 13.61 11.66
C VAL A 38 -1.07 14.44 12.30
N LEU A 39 -0.84 14.23 13.60
CA LEU A 39 0.25 14.89 14.33
C LEU A 39 1.52 14.04 14.25
N ASP A 40 1.41 12.79 14.72
CA ASP A 40 2.54 11.89 14.86
C ASP A 40 2.17 10.43 14.56
N LEU A 41 3.19 9.67 14.20
CA LEU A 41 3.19 8.24 13.95
C LEU A 41 4.14 7.59 14.95
N LYS A 42 3.64 6.63 15.72
CA LYS A 42 4.48 5.78 16.55
C LYS A 42 4.83 4.51 15.82
N THR A 43 6.12 4.22 15.67
CA THR A 43 6.61 3.01 14.99
C THR A 43 6.65 1.82 15.93
N THR A 44 6.76 0.60 15.38
CA THR A 44 6.99 -0.62 16.19
C THR A 44 8.33 -0.60 16.94
N GLY A 45 9.30 0.19 16.48
CA GLY A 45 10.58 0.41 17.18
C GLY A 45 10.47 1.31 18.40
N GLY A 46 9.32 1.98 18.59
CA GLY A 46 9.08 2.91 19.69
C GLY A 46 9.30 4.38 19.32
N ASP A 47 9.85 4.65 18.14
CA ASP A 47 10.06 6.01 17.64
C ASP A 47 8.73 6.72 17.42
N VAL A 48 8.72 8.03 17.65
CA VAL A 48 7.60 8.91 17.33
C VAL A 48 8.09 9.85 16.25
N VAL A 49 7.42 9.81 15.10
CA VAL A 49 7.76 10.59 13.92
C VAL A 49 6.59 11.50 13.59
N THR A 50 6.83 12.81 13.53
CA THR A 50 5.80 13.78 13.14
C THR A 50 5.59 13.81 11.64
N ILE A 51 4.43 14.29 11.20
CA ILE A 51 4.16 14.44 9.77
C ILE A 51 5.09 15.45 9.11
N ASP A 52 5.46 16.52 9.81
CA ASP A 52 6.33 17.55 9.24
C ASP A 52 7.76 17.03 9.07
N GLU A 53 8.28 16.21 9.99
CA GLU A 53 9.56 15.52 9.78
C GLU A 53 9.56 14.60 8.54
N ILE A 54 8.42 13.98 8.22
CA ILE A 54 8.27 13.15 7.01
C ILE A 54 8.18 14.03 5.75
N LYS A 55 7.46 15.16 5.80
CA LYS A 55 7.35 16.10 4.68
C LYS A 55 8.69 16.73 4.33
N ASP A 56 9.42 17.15 5.35
CA ASP A 56 10.70 17.83 5.23
C ASP A 56 11.84 16.84 4.94
N GLY A 57 11.57 15.54 5.05
CA GLY A 57 12.52 14.46 4.73
C GLY A 57 13.54 14.18 5.83
N PHE A 58 13.37 14.74 7.03
CA PHE A 58 14.21 14.43 8.20
C PHE A 58 14.01 13.01 8.70
N SER A 59 12.80 12.48 8.55
CA SER A 59 12.44 11.13 9.00
C SER A 59 11.70 10.37 7.91
N GLN A 60 11.88 9.06 7.88
CA GLN A 60 11.18 8.17 6.95
C GLN A 60 10.59 6.97 7.69
N VAL A 61 9.33 6.68 7.42
CA VAL A 61 8.66 5.48 7.92
C VAL A 61 8.38 4.55 6.74
N ALA A 62 8.97 3.35 6.77
CA ALA A 62 8.84 2.39 5.68
C ALA A 62 7.36 2.07 5.37
N GLY A 63 7.01 2.01 4.09
CA GLY A 63 5.63 1.76 3.68
C GLY A 63 4.67 2.94 3.87
N THR A 64 5.16 4.11 4.29
CA THR A 64 4.42 5.37 4.23
C THR A 64 4.94 6.24 3.08
N LYS A 65 4.09 7.11 2.53
CA LYS A 65 4.47 8.16 1.59
C LYS A 65 3.51 9.35 1.71
N ILE A 66 4.00 10.55 1.48
CA ILE A 66 3.14 11.74 1.38
C ILE A 66 2.93 12.05 -0.10
N VAL A 67 1.66 12.20 -0.49
CA VAL A 67 1.26 12.58 -1.85
C VAL A 67 0.23 13.71 -1.73
N GLY A 68 0.64 14.92 -2.14
CA GLY A 68 -0.14 16.13 -1.87
C GLY A 68 -0.43 16.26 -0.36
N SER A 69 -1.69 16.51 0.00
CA SER A 69 -2.10 16.66 1.39
C SER A 69 -2.42 15.34 2.10
N LYS A 70 -2.07 14.18 1.53
CA LYS A 70 -2.40 12.86 2.08
C LYS A 70 -1.15 12.08 2.49
N LEU A 71 -1.20 11.51 3.69
CA LEU A 71 -0.33 10.42 4.11
C LEU A 71 -0.94 9.12 3.61
N LEU A 72 -0.23 8.42 2.74
CA LEU A 72 -0.59 7.09 2.27
C LEU A 72 0.25 6.07 3.03
N MET A 73 -0.42 5.16 3.72
CA MET A 73 0.22 4.14 4.54
C MET A 73 -0.17 2.76 4.05
N LYS A 74 0.82 1.92 3.74
CA LYS A 74 0.59 0.50 3.45
C LYS A 74 0.08 -0.20 4.70
N LYS A 75 -0.73 -1.25 4.48
CA LYS A 75 -1.09 -2.20 5.54
C LYS A 75 0.15 -2.85 6.21
N SER A 76 1.30 -2.88 5.55
CA SER A 76 2.52 -3.46 6.13
C SER A 76 3.42 -2.43 6.82
N ALA A 77 3.00 -1.16 6.92
CA ALA A 77 3.83 -0.13 7.54
C ALA A 77 4.03 -0.44 9.04
N PRO A 78 5.25 -0.26 9.58
CA PRO A 78 5.57 -0.58 10.96
C PRO A 78 5.06 0.51 11.93
N VAL A 79 3.78 0.85 11.85
CA VAL A 79 3.13 1.89 12.67
C VAL A 79 2.17 1.21 13.64
N VAL A 80 2.29 1.51 14.92
CA VAL A 80 1.43 0.95 15.98
C VAL A 80 0.31 1.91 16.37
N ASN A 81 0.60 3.21 16.43
CA ASN A 81 -0.37 4.24 16.77
C ASN A 81 -0.16 5.47 15.90
N MET A 82 -1.25 6.17 15.59
CA MET A 82 -1.23 7.49 14.98
C MET A 82 -2.07 8.43 15.82
N LYS A 83 -1.48 9.55 16.21
CA LYS A 83 -2.20 10.60 16.93
C LYS A 83 -2.77 11.60 15.94
N LEU A 84 -4.06 11.88 16.09
CA LEU A 84 -4.75 12.88 15.29
C LEU A 84 -4.78 14.23 16.03
N PHE A 85 -4.92 15.32 15.27
CA PHE A 85 -4.97 16.70 15.79
C PHE A 85 -6.07 16.93 16.84
N ASN A 86 -7.17 16.17 16.76
CA ASN A 86 -8.29 16.24 17.70
C ASN A 86 -8.05 15.40 18.97
N GLY A 87 -6.85 14.88 19.17
CA GLY A 87 -6.48 14.04 20.31
C GLY A 87 -6.90 12.56 20.17
N ALA A 88 -7.60 12.17 19.10
CA ALA A 88 -7.92 10.77 18.86
C ALA A 88 -6.66 9.98 18.51
N ILE A 89 -6.62 8.72 18.95
CA ILE A 89 -5.53 7.78 18.64
C ILE A 89 -6.11 6.67 17.76
N VAL A 90 -5.54 6.51 16.56
CA VAL A 90 -5.80 5.35 15.73
C VAL A 90 -4.80 4.27 16.13
N ASP A 91 -5.32 3.19 16.70
CA ASP A 91 -4.52 2.01 17.03
C ASP A 91 -4.50 1.03 15.85
N PHE A 92 -3.32 0.81 15.29
CA PHE A 92 -3.11 -0.11 14.19
C PHE A 92 -2.76 -1.52 14.66
N LYS A 93 -2.23 -1.70 15.89
CA LYS A 93 -2.04 -3.05 16.45
C LYS A 93 -3.36 -3.82 16.51
N ALA A 94 -4.44 -3.14 16.91
CA ALA A 94 -5.79 -3.71 16.95
C ALA A 94 -6.37 -4.01 15.54
N ALA A 95 -6.02 -3.20 14.54
CA ALA A 95 -6.52 -3.35 13.18
C ALA A 95 -5.94 -4.57 12.43
N TYR A 96 -4.73 -5.04 12.80
CA TYR A 96 -4.13 -6.26 12.26
C TYR A 96 -4.53 -7.52 13.02
N SER A 97 -4.72 -7.43 14.34
CA SER A 97 -5.17 -8.58 15.14
C SER A 97 -6.65 -8.93 14.93
N GLY A 98 -7.46 -8.00 14.40
CA GLY A 98 -8.88 -8.24 14.09
C GLY A 98 -9.15 -9.14 12.87
N GLN A 99 -8.13 -9.53 12.10
CA GLN A 99 -8.26 -10.52 11.01
C GLN A 99 -7.79 -11.94 11.38
N SER A 100 -7.49 -12.19 12.66
CA SER A 100 -7.19 -13.54 13.16
C SER A 100 -8.04 -13.89 14.38
N VAL A 101 -9.37 -13.92 14.22
CA VAL A 101 -10.29 -14.77 15.00
C VAL A 101 -11.57 -15.04 14.20
N MET A 102 -11.45 -15.53 12.97
CA MET A 102 -12.57 -16.22 12.32
C MET A 102 -12.02 -17.35 11.44
N GLY A 103 -11.83 -18.51 12.05
CA GLY A 103 -11.45 -19.74 11.35
C GLY A 103 -10.52 -20.61 12.19
N GLY A 104 -11.09 -21.50 13.01
CA GLY A 104 -10.30 -22.59 13.57
C GLY A 104 -10.76 -23.20 14.89
N ASP A 105 -12.06 -23.39 15.14
CA ASP A 105 -12.54 -24.67 15.68
C ASP A 105 -14.07 -24.73 15.54
N MET A 106 -14.49 -25.17 14.36
CA MET A 106 -15.84 -25.66 14.13
C MET A 106 -15.75 -27.20 14.22
N GLY A 107 -15.48 -27.73 15.41
CA GLY A 107 -15.72 -29.12 15.79
C GLY A 107 -16.98 -29.15 16.65
N GLY A 108 -18.14 -29.63 16.22
CA GLY A 108 -18.36 -30.74 15.30
C GLY A 108 -18.55 -32.07 16.02
N GLY A 109 -19.35 -32.10 17.10
CA GLY A 109 -20.12 -33.27 17.52
C GLY A 109 -19.38 -34.41 18.24
N GLY A 110 -20.11 -35.10 19.12
CA GLY A 110 -19.72 -36.45 19.55
C GLY A 110 -19.99 -36.76 21.01
N LYS A 111 -21.13 -37.42 21.23
CA LYS A 111 -21.53 -38.23 22.39
C LYS A 111 -20.38 -38.84 23.22
N GLY A 112 -20.60 -38.85 24.53
CA GLY A 112 -19.98 -39.76 25.51
C GLY A 112 -19.84 -39.03 26.85
N GLY A 113 -20.53 -39.35 27.94
CA GLY A 113 -21.02 -40.63 28.40
C GLY A 113 -20.40 -40.90 29.77
N ALA A 114 -21.18 -40.66 30.83
CA ALA A 114 -21.14 -41.27 32.16
C ALA A 114 -19.87 -41.18 33.06
N LYS A 115 -20.18 -41.21 34.38
CA LYS A 115 -19.35 -41.48 35.58
C LYS A 115 -18.52 -40.29 36.08
N LEU A 116 -18.49 -39.95 37.38
CA LEU A 116 -18.81 -40.64 38.65
C LEU A 116 -19.52 -39.66 39.60
#